data_AF-A0AAE6ELK0-F1
#
_entry.id   AF-A0AAE6ELK0-F1
#
_cell.length_a   1.000
_cell.length_b   1.000
_cell.length_c   1.000
_cell.angle_alpha   90.00
_cell.angle_beta   90.00
_cell.angle_gamma   90.00
#
_symmetry.space_group_name_H-M   'P 1'
#
loop_
_entity.id
_entity.type
_entity.pdbx_description
1 polymer ?
#
loop_
_entity_poly.entity_id
_entity_poly.type
_entity_poly.pdbx_seq_one_letter_code
_entity_poly.pdbx_strand_id
1 'polypeptide(L)'
;MVQIIPVLDEIQLDNLFGPATQILFAPDAEWGGGVKRARLAFSPDRRLGRSLVLSKDMMASISKVRDQASRWKISAYLERNAEDQLKHLDQKQRDVWITSHMREARSLGVRSEANLGRWCYLQAITGGRLTQQPGVTDYMMSRGEVTADEKVRLLLTSVTAAARHGVKA
;
A
#
# COMPACT_ATOMS: atom_id res chain seq x y z
N MET A 1 -7.22 10.48 -8.85
CA MET A 1 -8.07 10.46 -10.07
C MET A 1 -8.04 9.12 -10.80
N VAL A 2 -6.88 8.57 -11.18
CA VAL A 2 -6.80 7.25 -11.86
C VAL A 2 -7.48 6.12 -11.08
N GLN A 3 -7.45 6.17 -9.75
CA GLN A 3 -8.09 5.16 -8.89
C GLN A 3 -9.60 5.33 -8.76
N ILE A 4 -10.11 6.56 -8.96
CA ILE A 4 -11.51 6.91 -8.64
C ILE A 4 -12.36 6.80 -9.90
N ILE A 5 -11.94 7.42 -11.00
CA ILE A 5 -12.73 7.50 -12.24
C ILE A 5 -13.22 6.12 -12.72
N PRO A 6 -12.39 5.05 -12.75
CA PRO A 6 -12.83 3.74 -13.25
C PRO A 6 -13.85 3.02 -12.37
N VAL A 7 -14.06 3.46 -11.13
CA VAL A 7 -15.00 2.83 -10.18
C VAL A 7 -16.32 3.59 -10.04
N LEU A 8 -16.43 4.78 -10.63
CA LEU A 8 -17.65 5.58 -10.55
C LEU A 8 -18.70 5.05 -11.50
N ASP A 9 -19.94 4.99 -11.04
CA ASP A 9 -21.09 4.85 -11.93
C ASP A 9 -21.34 6.17 -12.69
N GLU A 10 -22.27 6.14 -13.66
CA GLU A 10 -22.59 7.29 -14.50
C GLU A 10 -23.03 8.52 -13.70
N ILE A 11 -23.79 8.32 -12.61
CA ILE A 11 -24.28 9.42 -11.77
C ILE A 11 -23.12 10.06 -11.01
N GLN A 12 -22.23 9.26 -10.43
CA GLN A 12 -21.07 9.78 -9.71
C GLN A 12 -20.04 10.40 -10.66
N LEU A 13 -19.94 9.90 -11.88
CA LEU A 13 -19.12 10.49 -12.92
C LEU A 13 -19.64 11.88 -13.33
N ASP A 14 -20.96 12.03 -13.46
CA ASP A 14 -21.62 13.32 -13.66
C ASP A 14 -21.36 14.28 -12.49
N ASN A 15 -21.48 13.81 -11.25
CA ASN A 15 -21.21 14.61 -10.06
C ASN A 15 -19.74 15.05 -9.97
N LEU A 16 -18.80 14.16 -10.32
CA LEU A 16 -17.37 14.46 -10.32
C LEU A 16 -17.01 15.55 -11.34
N PHE A 17 -17.58 15.46 -12.54
CA PHE A 17 -17.29 16.43 -13.60
C PHE A 17 -18.09 17.73 -13.44
N GLY A 18 -19.27 17.69 -12.84
CA GLY A 18 -20.17 18.84 -12.76
C GLY A 18 -20.41 19.43 -14.17
N PRO A 19 -20.28 20.76 -14.37
CA PRO A 19 -20.47 21.35 -15.69
C PRO A 19 -19.31 21.06 -16.66
N ALA A 20 -18.16 20.56 -16.19
CA ALA A 20 -17.02 20.27 -17.05
C ALA A 20 -17.30 19.08 -17.98
N THR A 21 -16.74 19.13 -19.18
CA THR A 21 -16.73 18.01 -20.14
C THR A 21 -15.42 17.23 -20.09
N GLN A 22 -14.39 17.81 -19.47
CA GLN A 22 -13.05 17.24 -19.35
C GLN A 22 -12.43 17.60 -18.00
N ILE A 23 -11.69 16.65 -17.42
CA ILE A 23 -10.83 16.88 -16.26
C ILE A 23 -9.40 16.56 -16.69
N LEU A 24 -8.51 17.54 -16.53
CA LEU A 24 -7.07 17.35 -16.60
C LEU A 24 -6.53 17.13 -15.20
N PHE A 25 -5.71 16.11 -15.02
CA PHE A 25 -5.10 15.80 -13.73
C PHE A 25 -3.72 15.19 -13.95
N ALA A 26 -2.80 15.45 -13.02
CA ALA A 26 -1.46 14.85 -13.03
C ALA A 26 -1.37 13.86 -11.87
N PRO A 27 -1.53 12.55 -12.10
CA PRO A 27 -1.32 11.58 -11.04
C PRO A 27 0.18 11.41 -10.77
N ASP A 28 0.51 10.95 -9.57
CA ASP A 28 1.89 10.60 -9.23
C ASP A 28 2.43 9.51 -10.17
N ALA A 29 3.77 9.40 -10.25
CA ALA A 29 4.46 8.44 -11.10
C ALA A 29 3.97 7.00 -10.93
N GLU A 30 3.66 6.62 -9.69
CA GLU A 30 3.10 5.30 -9.31
C GLU A 30 1.73 4.99 -9.94
N TRP A 31 1.00 6.00 -10.42
CA TRP A 31 -0.28 5.87 -11.12
C TRP A 31 -0.16 6.19 -12.62
N GLY A 32 1.06 6.02 -13.13
CA GLY A 32 1.47 6.23 -14.52
C GLY A 32 1.92 7.64 -14.85
N GLY A 33 1.99 8.55 -13.87
CA GLY A 33 2.59 9.88 -14.03
C GLY A 33 1.96 10.78 -15.12
N GLY A 34 2.66 11.89 -15.39
CA GLY A 34 2.35 12.81 -16.48
C GLY A 34 1.01 13.53 -16.34
N VAL A 35 0.63 14.33 -17.34
CA VAL A 35 -0.72 14.92 -17.39
C VAL A 35 -1.65 13.93 -18.09
N LYS A 36 -2.77 13.61 -17.46
CA LYS A 36 -3.82 12.74 -17.98
C LYS A 36 -5.12 13.51 -18.17
N ARG A 37 -5.95 13.00 -19.07
CA ARG A 37 -7.24 13.58 -19.42
C ARG A 37 -8.33 12.53 -19.28
N ALA A 38 -9.34 12.84 -18.48
CA ALA A 38 -10.62 12.15 -18.53
C ALA A 38 -11.61 13.02 -19.31
N ARG A 39 -12.34 12.40 -20.24
CA ARG A 39 -13.36 13.05 -21.04
C ARG A 39 -14.68 12.34 -20.80
N LEU A 40 -15.71 13.11 -20.49
CA LEU A 40 -17.06 12.59 -20.43
C LEU A 40 -17.72 12.71 -21.80
N ALA A 41 -18.49 11.70 -22.18
CA ALA A 41 -19.37 11.80 -23.33
C ALA A 41 -20.47 12.85 -23.03
N PHE A 42 -20.88 13.60 -24.05
CA PHE A 42 -22.01 14.52 -23.89
C PHE A 42 -23.29 13.70 -23.64
N SER A 43 -24.03 14.06 -22.60
CA SER A 43 -25.36 13.51 -22.32
C SER A 43 -26.35 14.66 -22.10
N PRO A 44 -27.50 14.69 -22.80
CA PRO A 44 -28.51 15.71 -22.63
C PRO A 44 -29.26 15.58 -21.28
N ASP A 45 -29.28 14.39 -20.68
CA ASP A 45 -30.00 14.10 -19.43
C ASP A 45 -29.15 14.33 -18.17
N ARG A 46 -28.10 15.15 -18.29
CA ARG A 46 -27.09 15.31 -17.27
C ARG A 46 -27.66 15.94 -16.01
N ARG A 47 -27.62 15.19 -14.90
CA ARG A 47 -28.13 15.67 -13.61
C ARG A 47 -27.02 16.38 -12.85
N LEU A 48 -26.88 17.67 -13.11
CA LEU A 48 -25.89 18.52 -12.46
C LEU A 48 -26.29 18.88 -11.01
N GLY A 49 -25.30 19.06 -10.13
CA GLY A 49 -25.49 19.72 -8.83
C GLY A 49 -25.67 18.80 -7.61
N ARG A 50 -25.40 17.50 -7.71
CA ARG A 50 -25.36 16.61 -6.54
C ARG A 50 -23.92 16.40 -6.05
N SER A 51 -23.79 16.17 -4.74
CA SER A 51 -22.51 15.82 -4.14
C SER A 51 -22.03 14.46 -4.65
N LEU A 52 -20.71 14.33 -4.87
CA LEU A 52 -20.06 13.04 -5.10
C LEU A 52 -20.18 12.19 -3.84
N VAL A 53 -20.82 11.02 -3.95
CA VAL A 53 -21.00 10.06 -2.86
C VAL A 53 -20.36 8.74 -3.28
N LEU A 54 -19.31 8.35 -2.56
CA LEU A 54 -18.64 7.07 -2.79
C LEU A 54 -19.31 5.99 -1.94
N SER A 55 -19.94 5.02 -2.59
CA SER A 55 -20.55 3.88 -1.90
C SER A 55 -19.48 3.00 -1.24
N LYS A 56 -19.90 2.11 -0.32
CA LYS A 56 -18.99 1.13 0.29
C LYS A 56 -18.31 0.23 -0.76
N ASP A 57 -19.04 -0.16 -1.81
CA ASP A 57 -18.51 -1.01 -2.88
C ASP A 57 -17.50 -0.28 -3.76
N MET A 58 -17.73 1.01 -4.04
CA MET A 58 -16.76 1.87 -4.72
C MET A 58 -15.50 2.02 -3.87
N MET A 59 -15.65 2.28 -2.57
CA MET A 59 -14.53 2.37 -1.64
C MET A 59 -13.73 1.07 -1.53
N ALA A 60 -14.41 -0.09 -1.56
CA ALA A 60 -13.75 -1.40 -1.61
C ALA A 60 -12.97 -1.59 -2.92
N SER A 61 -13.54 -1.17 -4.04
CA SER A 61 -12.89 -1.26 -5.36
C SER A 61 -11.65 -0.36 -5.45
N ILE A 62 -11.73 0.88 -4.94
CA ILE A 62 -10.59 1.79 -4.82
C ILE A 62 -9.51 1.17 -3.93
N SER A 63 -9.90 0.61 -2.78
CA SER A 63 -8.98 -0.05 -1.86
C SER A 63 -8.24 -1.22 -2.54
N LYS A 64 -8.92 -2.02 -3.36
CA LYS A 64 -8.30 -3.12 -4.11
C LYS A 64 -7.23 -2.65 -5.09
N VAL A 65 -7.52 -1.56 -5.81
CA VAL A 65 -6.56 -0.95 -6.75
C VAL A 65 -5.34 -0.41 -5.99
N ARG A 66 -5.56 0.26 -4.85
CA ARG A 66 -4.48 0.73 -3.96
C ARG A 66 -3.63 -0.41 -3.42
N ASP A 67 -4.25 -1.51 -2.99
CA ASP A 67 -3.55 -2.68 -2.49
C ASP A 67 -2.69 -3.35 -3.57
N GLN A 68 -3.12 -3.31 -4.84
CA GLN A 68 -2.28 -3.78 -5.95
C GLN A 68 -1.04 -2.90 -6.16
N ALA A 69 -1.21 -1.58 -6.18
CA ALA A 69 -0.08 -0.66 -6.33
C ALA A 69 0.90 -0.73 -5.15
N SER A 70 0.38 -0.85 -3.93
CA SER A 70 1.20 -1.04 -2.72
C SER A 70 2.04 -2.31 -2.79
N ARG A 71 1.47 -3.44 -3.24
CA ARG A 71 2.20 -4.70 -3.44
C ARG A 71 3.33 -4.57 -4.45
N TRP A 72 3.08 -3.88 -5.56
CA TRP A 72 4.12 -3.59 -6.56
C TRP A 72 5.28 -2.78 -5.97
N LYS A 73 4.98 -1.73 -5.19
CA LYS A 73 6.01 -0.92 -4.54
C LYS A 73 6.82 -1.71 -3.52
N ILE A 74 6.16 -2.58 -2.75
CA ILE A 74 6.84 -3.47 -1.81
C ILE A 74 7.71 -4.50 -2.55
N SER A 75 7.24 -5.09 -3.66
CA SER A 75 8.06 -6.00 -4.48
C SER A 75 9.32 -5.30 -4.98
N ALA A 76 9.19 -4.11 -5.58
CA ALA A 76 10.33 -3.34 -6.07
C ALA A 76 11.29 -2.92 -4.94
N TYR A 77 10.77 -2.61 -3.76
CA TYR A 77 11.59 -2.33 -2.58
C TYR A 77 12.36 -3.58 -2.12
N LEU A 78 11.71 -4.74 -2.08
CA LEU A 78 12.33 -6.01 -1.67
C LEU A 78 13.36 -6.50 -2.69
N GLU A 79 13.12 -6.33 -3.99
CA GLU A 79 14.10 -6.61 -5.04
C GLU A 79 15.39 -5.82 -4.84
N ARG A 80 15.31 -4.58 -4.35
CA ARG A 80 16.51 -3.76 -4.13
C ARG A 80 17.24 -4.06 -2.82
N ASN A 81 16.55 -4.61 -1.82
CA ASN A 81 17.08 -4.67 -0.45
C ASN A 81 17.19 -6.10 0.11
N ALA A 82 16.46 -7.07 -0.45
CA ALA A 82 16.36 -8.42 0.06
C ALA A 82 16.22 -9.48 -1.08
N GLU A 83 16.84 -9.23 -2.23
CA GLU A 83 16.79 -10.14 -3.38
C GLU A 83 17.29 -11.54 -3.02
N ASP A 84 18.44 -11.62 -2.36
CA ASP A 84 19.07 -12.88 -1.97
C ASP A 84 18.18 -13.74 -1.08
N GLN A 85 17.43 -13.11 -0.17
CA GLN A 85 16.53 -13.78 0.75
C GLN A 85 15.29 -14.32 0.04
N LEU A 86 14.85 -13.69 -1.05
CA LEU A 86 13.62 -14.01 -1.77
C LEU A 86 13.85 -14.67 -3.13
N LYS A 87 15.10 -14.94 -3.53
CA LYS A 87 15.45 -15.55 -4.83
C LYS A 87 14.84 -16.93 -5.09
N HIS A 88 14.45 -17.62 -4.02
CA HIS A 88 13.81 -18.94 -4.08
C HIS A 88 12.31 -18.86 -4.41
N LEU A 89 11.73 -17.66 -4.44
CA LEU A 89 10.32 -17.43 -4.76
C LEU A 89 10.20 -16.89 -6.19
N ASP A 90 9.33 -17.52 -6.98
CA ASP A 90 8.87 -16.93 -8.24
C ASP A 90 7.97 -15.70 -8.00
N GLN A 91 7.60 -14.98 -9.06
CA GLN A 91 6.78 -13.77 -8.94
C GLN A 91 5.43 -14.01 -8.27
N LYS A 92 4.76 -15.12 -8.59
CA LYS A 92 3.43 -15.45 -8.04
C LYS A 92 3.54 -15.80 -6.56
N GLN A 93 4.56 -16.57 -6.19
CA GLN A 93 4.88 -16.92 -4.81
C GLN A 93 5.25 -15.67 -4.00
N ARG A 94 6.05 -14.76 -4.58
CA ARG A 94 6.41 -13.48 -3.97
C ARG A 94 5.19 -12.61 -3.72
N ASP A 95 4.27 -12.49 -4.68
CA ASP A 95 3.03 -11.73 -4.51
C ASP A 95 2.15 -12.30 -3.37
N VAL A 96 2.03 -13.62 -3.29
CA VAL A 96 1.30 -14.30 -2.19
C VAL A 96 1.99 -14.05 -0.85
N TRP A 97 3.32 -14.16 -0.82
CA TRP A 97 4.14 -13.96 0.37
C TRP A 97 4.03 -12.53 0.90
N ILE A 98 4.17 -11.53 0.03
CA ILE A 98 3.99 -10.10 0.37
C ILE A 98 2.58 -9.87 0.90
N THR A 99 1.56 -10.40 0.22
CA THR A 99 0.16 -10.24 0.63
C THR A 99 -0.09 -10.81 2.04
N SER A 100 0.50 -11.96 2.36
CA SER A 100 0.38 -12.58 3.68
C SER A 100 1.00 -11.70 4.77
N HIS A 101 2.23 -11.24 4.58
CA HIS A 101 2.93 -10.41 5.57
C HIS A 101 2.36 -9.00 5.70
N MET A 102 1.80 -8.44 4.63
CA MET A 102 1.02 -7.20 4.72
C MET A 102 -0.23 -7.37 5.58
N ARG A 103 -0.93 -8.51 5.48
CA ARG A 103 -2.11 -8.79 6.32
C ARG A 103 -1.72 -8.96 7.79
N GLU A 104 -0.61 -9.65 8.06
CA GLU A 104 -0.05 -9.78 9.41
C GLU A 104 0.33 -8.42 10.00
N ALA A 105 1.05 -7.58 9.26
CA ALA A 105 1.39 -6.23 9.72
C ALA A 105 0.13 -5.39 10.02
N ARG A 106 -0.89 -5.49 9.17
CA ARG A 106 -2.17 -4.78 9.36
C ARG A 106 -2.93 -5.28 10.58
N SER A 107 -2.89 -6.58 10.90
CA SER A 107 -3.52 -7.10 12.12
C SER A 107 -2.80 -6.62 13.39
N LEU A 108 -1.50 -6.33 13.29
CA LEU A 108 -0.70 -5.68 14.33
C LEU A 108 -0.82 -4.14 14.35
N GLY A 109 -1.69 -3.58 13.50
CA GLY A 109 -2.02 -2.15 13.49
C GLY A 109 -1.16 -1.27 12.60
N VAL A 110 -0.24 -1.82 11.80
CA VAL A 110 0.57 -1.05 10.85
C VAL A 110 -0.31 -0.52 9.71
N ARG A 111 -0.23 0.79 9.43
CA ARG A 111 -1.09 1.44 8.42
C ARG A 111 -0.32 2.04 7.26
N SER A 112 0.88 2.58 7.47
CA SER A 112 1.60 3.24 6.39
C SER A 112 2.21 2.23 5.42
N GLU A 113 2.17 2.57 4.13
CA GLU A 113 2.75 1.74 3.08
C GLU A 113 4.26 1.52 3.26
N ALA A 114 4.97 2.57 3.69
CA ALA A 114 6.40 2.49 3.96
C ALA A 114 6.72 1.47 5.05
N ASN A 115 5.94 1.41 6.14
CA ASN A 115 6.18 0.44 7.20
C ASN A 115 5.62 -0.94 6.88
N LEU A 116 4.61 -1.08 6.03
CA LEU A 116 4.26 -2.39 5.46
C LEU A 116 5.43 -2.96 4.65
N GLY A 117 6.13 -2.12 3.87
CA GLY A 117 7.35 -2.49 3.17
C GLY A 117 8.48 -2.88 4.11
N ARG A 118 8.73 -2.09 5.16
CA ARG A 118 9.74 -2.42 6.20
C ARG A 118 9.41 -3.71 6.95
N TRP A 119 8.14 -3.95 7.25
CA TRP A 119 7.70 -5.21 7.84
C TRP A 119 8.00 -6.41 6.93
N CYS A 120 7.66 -6.31 5.65
CA CYS A 120 7.99 -7.36 4.68
C CYS A 120 9.52 -7.55 4.56
N TYR A 121 10.31 -6.48 4.62
CA TYR A 121 11.76 -6.60 4.62
C TYR A 121 12.28 -7.33 5.87
N LEU A 122 11.79 -6.95 7.06
CA LEU A 122 12.12 -7.64 8.31
C LEU A 122 11.74 -9.12 8.27
N GLN A 123 10.59 -9.44 7.67
CA GLN A 123 10.19 -10.83 7.44
C GLN A 123 11.16 -11.55 6.49
N ALA A 124 11.62 -10.91 5.41
CA ALA A 124 12.55 -11.52 4.47
C ALA A 124 13.89 -11.88 5.15
N ILE A 125 14.47 -10.95 5.90
CA ILE A 125 15.77 -11.17 6.57
C ILE A 125 15.69 -12.11 7.77
N THR A 126 14.50 -12.37 8.31
CA THR A 126 14.25 -13.36 9.37
C THR A 126 13.74 -14.71 8.85
N GLY A 127 13.67 -14.88 7.52
CA GLY A 127 13.14 -16.10 6.89
C GLY A 127 11.66 -16.33 7.17
N GLY A 128 10.87 -15.26 7.30
CA GLY A 128 9.42 -15.28 7.56
C GLY A 128 9.05 -15.53 9.02
N ARG A 129 10.01 -15.38 9.95
CA ARG A 129 9.84 -15.74 11.36
C ARG A 129 9.97 -14.55 12.30
N LEU A 130 9.70 -13.33 11.82
CA LEU A 130 9.80 -12.11 12.64
C LEU A 130 8.91 -12.18 13.88
N THR A 131 7.65 -12.59 13.73
CA THR A 131 6.67 -12.70 14.82
C THR A 131 6.94 -13.87 15.77
N GLN A 132 7.80 -14.81 15.37
CA GLN A 132 8.27 -15.91 16.21
C GLN A 132 9.48 -15.50 17.06
N GLN A 133 10.11 -14.36 16.79
CA GLN A 133 11.19 -13.85 17.62
C GLN A 133 10.65 -13.44 18.99
N PRO A 134 11.34 -13.80 20.10
CA PRO A 134 10.89 -13.46 21.44
C PRO A 134 10.58 -11.97 21.60
N GLY A 135 9.39 -11.66 22.13
CA GLY A 135 8.96 -10.30 22.46
C GLY A 135 8.53 -9.42 21.28
N VAL A 136 8.65 -9.84 20.02
CA VAL A 136 8.24 -8.99 18.87
C VAL A 136 6.73 -8.76 18.84
N THR A 137 5.95 -9.83 19.00
CA THR A 137 4.48 -9.73 19.01
C THR A 137 3.99 -8.90 20.20
N ASP A 138 4.55 -9.15 21.39
CA ASP A 138 4.23 -8.39 22.60
C ASP A 138 4.59 -6.92 22.45
N TYR A 139 5.76 -6.62 21.87
CA TYR A 139 6.18 -5.26 21.58
C TYR A 139 5.20 -4.58 20.62
N MET A 140 4.82 -5.23 19.53
CA MET A 140 3.86 -4.68 18.57
C MET A 140 2.48 -4.43 19.22
N MET A 141 1.99 -5.37 20.03
CA MET A 141 0.69 -5.29 20.71
C MET A 141 0.68 -4.40 21.97
N SER A 142 1.85 -4.04 22.50
CA SER A 142 1.95 -3.21 23.72
C SER A 142 1.22 -1.88 23.56
N ARG A 143 0.54 -1.42 24.61
CA ARG A 143 -0.10 -0.10 24.63
C ARG A 143 0.91 0.96 25.04
N GLY A 144 0.88 2.12 24.38
CA GLY A 144 1.75 3.25 24.66
C GLY A 144 1.55 4.38 23.65
N GLU A 145 2.31 5.46 23.79
CA GLU A 145 2.25 6.62 22.87
C GLU A 145 2.81 6.31 21.48
N VAL A 146 3.62 5.25 21.37
CA VAL A 146 4.27 4.85 20.11
C VAL A 146 3.31 4.06 19.24
N THR A 147 3.03 4.57 18.05
CA THR A 147 2.18 3.91 17.05
C THR A 147 2.82 2.62 16.52
N ALA A 148 2.01 1.67 16.03
CA ALA A 148 2.52 0.44 15.42
C ALA A 148 3.48 0.72 14.24
N ASP A 149 3.19 1.75 13.45
CA ASP A 149 4.06 2.24 12.39
C ASP A 149 5.46 2.64 12.92
N GLU A 150 5.49 3.39 14.01
CA GLU A 150 6.75 3.82 14.64
C GLU A 150 7.51 2.64 15.27
N LYS A 151 6.79 1.67 15.83
CA LYS A 151 7.38 0.43 16.36
C LYS A 151 8.13 -0.35 15.28
N VAL A 152 7.57 -0.48 14.07
CA VAL A 152 8.26 -1.13 12.94
C VAL A 152 9.54 -0.40 12.57
N ARG A 153 9.52 0.94 12.58
CA ARG A 153 10.70 1.76 12.31
C ARG A 153 11.80 1.49 13.34
N LEU A 154 11.45 1.44 14.62
CA LEU A 154 12.37 1.16 15.71
C LEU A 154 12.94 -0.27 15.63
N LEU A 155 12.11 -1.28 15.31
CA LEU A 155 12.58 -2.66 15.09
C LEU A 155 13.60 -2.74 13.96
N LEU A 156 13.38 -2.04 12.85
CA LEU A 156 14.34 -1.99 11.75
C LEU A 156 15.66 -1.36 12.19
N THR A 157 15.61 -0.26 12.95
CA THR A 157 16.80 0.38 13.49
C THR A 157 17.56 -0.55 14.44
N SER A 158 16.87 -1.29 15.32
CA SER A 158 17.54 -2.22 16.23
C SER A 158 18.20 -3.40 15.50
N VAL A 159 17.53 -3.98 14.50
CA VAL A 159 18.08 -5.10 13.71
C VAL A 159 19.29 -4.66 12.91
N THR A 160 19.22 -3.48 12.27
CA THR A 160 20.36 -2.93 11.51
C THR A 160 21.54 -2.56 12.41
N ALA A 161 21.29 -2.04 13.62
CA ALA A 161 22.35 -1.82 14.60
C ALA A 161 22.99 -3.14 15.06
N ALA A 162 22.19 -4.15 15.41
CA ALA A 162 22.69 -5.46 15.83
C ALA A 162 23.54 -6.13 14.75
N ALA A 163 23.11 -6.08 13.48
CA ALA A 163 23.87 -6.62 12.35
C ALA A 163 25.23 -5.94 12.17
N ARG A 164 25.33 -4.62 12.42
CA ARG A 164 26.61 -3.89 12.36
C ARG A 164 27.56 -4.23 13.50
N HIS A 165 27.03 -4.54 14.68
CA HIS A 165 27.83 -4.92 15.84
C HIS A 165 28.26 -6.40 15.83
N GLY A 166 27.47 -7.30 15.24
CA GLY A 166 27.78 -8.74 15.13
C GLY A 166 28.83 -9.11 14.07
N VAL A 167 29.21 -8.19 13.19
CA VAL A 167 30.28 -8.40 12.17
C VAL A 167 31.69 -8.11 12.72
N LYS A 168 31.80 -7.67 13.98
CA LYS A 168 33.07 -7.59 14.71
C LYS A 168 33.23 -8.81 15.62
N ALA A 169 33.51 -9.98 15.04
CA ALA A 169 34.04 -11.14 15.75
C ALA A 169 35.01 -11.88 14.82
#